data_AF-F3FR23-F1
#
_entry.id   AF-F3FR23-F1
#
_cell.length_a   1.000
_cell.length_b   1.000
_cell.length_c   1.000
_cell.angle_alpha   90.00
_cell.angle_beta   90.00
_cell.angle_gamma   90.00
#
_symmetry.space_group_name_H-M   'P 1'
#
loop_
_entity.id
_entity.type
_entity.pdbx_description
1 polymer ?
#
loop_
_entity_poly.entity_id
_entity_poly.type
_entity_poly.pdbx_seq_one_letter_code
_entity_poly.pdbx_strand_id
1 'polypeptide(L)'
;MHHHHLGDADKDPDYRYYIESGLQATEDRFDFMFNHLLRTVLFLNIFSYLRYLVIHRLGALLKSPRKALTLIAVHAVLFSLFYATTGVYGYLMFWLVPYLTAFQVIGWLSEVSEHFGLFGREQEALRITRNRFPSWWERLFIGMHGDNLHLTHHLFAGIPYWNLHKAHSILLQDPDYAEANLAKGGIISGRRDTQSVMRQILSIYRLKNRRHSPYGTAPQTLCEQSAREGTQATNGDDR
;
A
#
# COMPACT_ATOMS: atom_id res chain seq x y z
N MET A 1 -6.89 9.47 -3.29
CA MET A 1 -8.23 9.21 -2.73
C MET A 1 -8.13 9.46 -1.25
N HIS A 2 -9.04 10.22 -0.66
CA HIS A 2 -9.05 10.44 0.79
C HIS A 2 -10.07 9.49 1.40
N HIS A 3 -9.60 8.48 2.12
CA HIS A 3 -10.45 7.57 2.89
C HIS A 3 -10.97 8.34 4.10
N HIS A 4 -12.22 8.82 4.04
CA HIS A 4 -12.82 9.59 5.14
C HIS A 4 -13.16 8.71 6.36
N HIS A 5 -13.26 7.39 6.16
CA HIS A 5 -13.61 6.41 7.19
C HIS A 5 -12.54 5.32 7.26
N LEU A 6 -11.44 5.62 7.93
CA LEU A 6 -10.28 4.75 8.05
C LEU A 6 -10.65 3.46 8.81
N GLY A 7 -10.51 2.30 8.17
CA GLY A 7 -10.68 0.99 8.79
C GLY A 7 -12.13 0.55 9.07
N ASP A 8 -13.12 1.34 8.67
CA ASP A 8 -14.55 1.00 8.80
C ASP A 8 -15.00 0.25 7.54
N ALA A 9 -15.13 -1.08 7.66
CA ALA A 9 -15.51 -1.96 6.56
C ALA A 9 -16.89 -1.64 5.96
N ASP A 10 -17.77 -0.98 6.70
CA ASP A 10 -19.12 -0.69 6.23
C ASP A 10 -19.21 0.64 5.48
N LYS A 11 -18.26 1.55 5.72
CA LYS A 11 -18.25 2.91 5.15
C LYS A 11 -17.18 3.16 4.11
N ASP A 12 -16.21 2.25 3.98
CA ASP A 12 -15.16 2.34 2.97
C ASP A 12 -15.27 1.20 1.93
N PRO A 13 -15.84 1.48 0.74
CA PRO A 13 -15.98 0.48 -0.32
C PRO A 13 -14.65 0.04 -0.93
N ASP A 14 -13.60 0.85 -0.81
CA ASP A 14 -12.25 0.47 -1.24
C ASP A 14 -11.66 -0.54 -0.23
N TYR A 15 -11.87 -0.33 1.07
CA TYR A 15 -11.50 -1.29 2.13
C TYR A 15 -12.11 -2.69 1.91
N ARG A 16 -13.41 -2.75 1.58
CA ARG A 16 -14.08 -4.02 1.27
C ARG A 16 -13.50 -4.72 0.06
N TYR A 17 -13.26 -3.99 -1.03
CA TYR A 17 -12.69 -4.56 -2.24
C TYR A 17 -11.33 -5.21 -1.98
N TYR A 18 -10.50 -4.63 -1.11
CA TYR A 18 -9.18 -5.18 -0.79
C TYR A 18 -9.21 -6.40 0.13
N ILE A 19 -10.15 -6.46 1.08
CA ILE A 19 -10.40 -7.70 1.83
C ILE A 19 -10.92 -8.78 0.88
N GLU A 20 -11.89 -8.43 0.04
CA GLU A 20 -12.52 -9.33 -0.94
C GLU A 20 -11.55 -9.74 -2.08
N SER A 21 -10.48 -8.96 -2.35
CA SER A 21 -9.46 -9.32 -3.34
C SER A 21 -8.54 -10.46 -2.88
N GLY A 22 -8.73 -10.98 -1.66
CA GLY A 22 -8.04 -12.16 -1.12
C GLY A 22 -6.55 -11.94 -0.85
N LEU A 23 -6.06 -10.71 -0.97
CA LEU A 23 -4.63 -10.37 -0.90
C LEU A 23 -4.07 -10.55 0.53
N GLN A 24 -4.96 -10.50 1.53
CA GLN A 24 -4.67 -10.83 2.92
C GLN A 24 -4.94 -12.29 3.30
N ALA A 25 -5.76 -12.98 2.50
CA ALA A 25 -6.14 -14.39 2.69
C ALA A 25 -5.13 -15.35 2.05
N THR A 26 -4.25 -14.86 1.17
CA THR A 26 -3.17 -15.62 0.58
C THR A 26 -2.33 -16.32 1.66
N GLU A 27 -2.03 -17.60 1.44
CA GLU A 27 -1.32 -18.43 2.41
C GLU A 27 0.15 -18.63 2.04
N ASP A 28 0.45 -18.63 0.74
CA ASP A 28 1.76 -18.97 0.21
C ASP A 28 2.36 -17.86 -0.68
N ARG A 29 3.70 -17.79 -0.70
CA ARG A 29 4.47 -16.80 -1.48
C ARG A 29 4.29 -16.98 -2.99
N PHE A 30 4.12 -18.20 -3.49
CA PHE A 30 3.93 -18.46 -4.91
C PHE A 30 2.53 -18.07 -5.33
N ASP A 31 1.53 -18.33 -4.48
CA ASP A 31 0.17 -17.84 -4.70
C ASP A 31 0.14 -16.32 -4.83
N PHE A 32 0.77 -15.59 -3.89
CA PHE A 32 0.89 -14.13 -3.99
C PHE A 32 1.61 -13.69 -5.28
N MET A 33 2.74 -14.33 -5.61
CA MET A 33 3.53 -13.94 -6.78
C MET A 33 2.80 -14.21 -8.10
N PHE A 34 2.14 -15.35 -8.25
CA PHE A 34 1.50 -15.74 -9.50
C PHE A 34 0.08 -15.20 -9.61
N ASN A 35 -0.75 -15.36 -8.57
CA ASN A 35 -2.17 -15.03 -8.64
C ASN A 35 -2.47 -13.55 -8.34
N HIS A 36 -1.57 -12.83 -7.68
CA HIS A 36 -1.78 -11.42 -7.36
C HIS A 36 -0.82 -10.51 -8.10
N LEU A 37 0.49 -10.72 -7.96
CA LEU A 37 1.48 -9.87 -8.63
C LEU A 37 1.48 -10.07 -10.15
N LEU A 38 1.74 -11.30 -10.63
CA LEU A 38 1.89 -11.55 -12.06
C LEU A 38 0.59 -11.36 -12.84
N ARG A 39 -0.55 -11.84 -12.32
CA ARG A 39 -1.85 -11.61 -12.95
C ARG A 39 -2.19 -10.12 -13.07
N THR A 40 -1.81 -9.30 -12.09
CA THR A 40 -2.07 -7.86 -12.13
C THR A 40 -1.15 -7.15 -13.12
N VAL A 41 0.16 -7.47 -13.10
CA VAL A 41 1.13 -6.90 -14.04
C VAL A 41 0.85 -7.31 -15.49
N LEU A 42 0.35 -8.53 -15.70
CA LEU A 42 -0.07 -9.02 -17.02
C LEU A 42 -1.51 -8.67 -17.39
N PHE A 43 -2.18 -7.83 -16.59
CA PHE A 43 -3.55 -7.36 -16.84
C PHE A 43 -4.61 -8.47 -16.92
N LEU A 44 -4.33 -9.66 -16.41
CA LEU A 44 -5.26 -10.81 -16.44
C LEU A 44 -6.49 -10.59 -15.54
N ASN A 45 -6.38 -9.67 -14.58
CA ASN A 45 -7.46 -9.29 -13.67
C ASN A 45 -8.34 -8.12 -14.19
N ILE A 46 -8.09 -7.62 -15.41
CA ILE A 46 -8.74 -6.43 -15.95
C ILE A 46 -10.27 -6.52 -15.95
N PHE A 47 -10.82 -7.70 -16.27
CA PHE A 47 -12.27 -7.89 -16.33
C PHE A 47 -12.94 -7.83 -14.95
N SER A 48 -12.29 -8.38 -13.92
CA SER A 48 -12.80 -8.31 -12.54
C SER A 48 -12.84 -6.86 -12.07
N TYR A 49 -11.78 -6.10 -12.38
CA TYR A 49 -11.69 -4.68 -12.07
C TYR A 49 -12.71 -3.84 -12.84
N LEU A 50 -12.85 -4.05 -14.15
CA LEU A 50 -13.85 -3.35 -14.98
C LEU A 50 -15.26 -3.58 -14.42
N ARG A 51 -15.58 -4.82 -14.05
CA ARG A 51 -16.84 -5.15 -13.40
C ARG A 51 -17.01 -4.39 -12.09
N TYR A 52 -16.00 -4.35 -11.23
CA TYR A 52 -16.03 -3.58 -9.98
C TYR A 52 -16.28 -2.09 -10.23
N LEU A 53 -15.57 -1.50 -11.19
CA LEU A 53 -15.69 -0.08 -11.53
C LEU A 53 -17.09 0.28 -12.05
N VAL A 54 -17.68 -0.58 -12.88
CA VAL A 54 -19.04 -0.39 -13.38
C VAL A 54 -20.07 -0.50 -12.25
N ILE A 55 -19.99 -1.55 -11.44
CA ILE A 55 -21.01 -1.84 -10.41
C ILE A 55 -20.92 -0.83 -9.26
N HIS A 56 -19.73 -0.65 -8.68
CA HIS A 56 -19.58 0.09 -7.42
C HIS A 56 -19.30 1.57 -7.63
N ARG A 57 -18.56 1.93 -8.68
CA ARG A 57 -18.14 3.33 -8.89
C ARG A 57 -19.10 4.05 -9.84
N LEU A 58 -19.35 3.52 -11.03
CA LEU A 58 -20.25 4.14 -12.00
C LEU A 58 -21.70 4.14 -11.51
N GLY A 59 -22.17 3.01 -10.94
CA GLY A 59 -23.48 2.92 -10.33
C GLY A 59 -23.72 3.94 -9.20
N ALA A 60 -22.70 4.19 -8.35
CA ALA A 60 -22.79 5.20 -7.30
C ALA A 60 -22.76 6.64 -7.83
N LEU A 61 -21.98 6.91 -8.89
CA LEU A 61 -21.91 8.22 -9.52
C LEU A 61 -23.21 8.58 -10.25
N LEU A 62 -23.85 7.61 -10.92
CA LEU A 62 -25.12 7.79 -11.63
C LEU A 62 -26.30 8.08 -10.69
N LYS A 63 -26.21 7.72 -9.40
CA LYS A 63 -27.20 8.11 -8.38
C LYS A 63 -27.23 9.63 -8.12
N SER A 64 -26.21 10.37 -8.56
CA SER A 64 -26.16 11.84 -8.43
C SER A 64 -26.08 12.50 -9.81
N PRO A 65 -27.14 13.19 -10.27
CA PRO A 65 -27.18 13.74 -11.63
C PRO A 65 -26.09 14.79 -11.86
N ARG A 66 -25.73 15.59 -10.84
CA ARG A 66 -24.64 16.57 -10.93
C ARG A 66 -23.28 15.89 -11.13
N LYS A 67 -22.99 14.81 -10.39
CA LYS A 67 -21.73 14.06 -10.53
C LYS A 67 -21.66 13.35 -11.87
N ALA A 68 -22.77 12.75 -12.31
CA ALA A 68 -22.87 12.12 -13.63
C ALA A 68 -22.65 13.13 -14.77
N LEU A 69 -23.29 14.30 -14.71
CA LEU A 69 -23.10 15.36 -15.71
C LEU A 69 -21.66 15.87 -15.72
N THR A 70 -21.07 16.09 -14.55
CA THR A 70 -19.66 16.50 -14.43
C THR A 70 -18.73 15.47 -15.06
N LEU A 71 -18.96 14.18 -14.79
CA LEU A 71 -18.18 13.09 -15.36
C LEU A 71 -18.27 13.08 -16.89
N ILE A 72 -19.49 13.17 -17.44
CA ILE A 72 -19.74 13.20 -18.89
C ILE A 72 -19.05 14.43 -19.51
N ALA A 73 -19.19 15.60 -18.90
CA ALA A 73 -18.58 16.83 -19.40
C ALA A 73 -17.06 16.73 -19.45
N VAL A 74 -16.42 16.20 -18.40
CA VAL A 74 -14.96 15.97 -18.37
C VAL A 74 -14.53 15.01 -19.47
N HIS A 75 -15.24 13.89 -19.64
CA HIS A 75 -14.90 12.91 -20.69
C HIS A 75 -15.14 13.47 -22.09
N ALA A 76 -16.17 14.28 -22.30
CA ALA A 76 -16.43 14.95 -23.56
C ALA A 76 -15.30 15.94 -23.91
N VAL A 77 -14.87 16.75 -22.95
CA VAL A 77 -13.74 17.69 -23.15
C VAL A 77 -12.45 16.94 -23.48
N LEU A 78 -12.12 15.89 -22.72
CA LEU A 78 -10.94 15.06 -22.99
C LEU A 78 -11.01 14.39 -24.36
N PHE A 79 -12.17 13.81 -24.71
CA PHE A 79 -12.39 13.20 -26.01
C PHE A 79 -12.21 14.22 -27.13
N SER A 80 -12.82 15.41 -27.03
CA SER A 80 -12.68 16.47 -28.03
C SER A 80 -11.23 16.92 -28.19
N LEU A 81 -10.47 17.07 -27.10
CA LEU A 81 -9.06 17.47 -27.13
C LEU A 81 -8.19 16.42 -27.85
N PHE A 82 -8.34 15.15 -27.50
CA PHE A 82 -7.60 14.07 -28.17
C PHE A 82 -8.06 13.87 -29.62
N TYR A 83 -9.36 13.96 -29.88
CA TYR A 83 -9.92 13.82 -31.22
C TYR A 83 -9.39 14.90 -32.17
N ALA A 84 -9.31 16.16 -31.71
CA ALA A 84 -8.80 17.27 -32.51
C ALA A 84 -7.31 17.12 -32.90
N THR A 85 -6.53 16.36 -32.12
CA THR A 85 -5.07 16.22 -32.35
C THR A 85 -4.70 14.93 -33.07
N THR A 86 -5.35 13.82 -32.71
CA THR A 86 -4.95 12.46 -33.14
C THR A 86 -6.15 11.56 -33.45
N GLY A 87 -7.35 12.14 -33.53
CA GLY A 87 -8.60 11.41 -33.79
C GLY A 87 -9.01 10.51 -32.62
N VAL A 88 -9.90 9.55 -32.91
CA VAL A 88 -10.40 8.60 -31.90
C VAL A 88 -9.25 7.78 -31.27
N TYR A 89 -8.22 7.46 -32.06
CA TYR A 89 -7.06 6.71 -31.59
C TYR A 89 -6.30 7.43 -30.47
N GLY A 90 -6.25 8.75 -30.48
CA GLY A 90 -5.66 9.55 -29.41
C GLY A 90 -6.28 9.27 -28.06
N TYR A 91 -7.61 9.34 -28.00
CA TYR A 91 -8.35 9.08 -26.76
C TYR A 91 -8.14 7.63 -26.29
N LEU A 92 -8.15 6.67 -27.22
CA LEU A 92 -7.92 5.28 -26.85
C LEU A 92 -6.51 5.05 -26.31
N MET A 93 -5.47 5.55 -26.99
CA MET A 93 -4.07 5.27 -26.67
C MET A 93 -3.53 6.08 -25.49
N PHE A 94 -3.95 7.34 -25.33
CA PHE A 94 -3.41 8.24 -24.31
C PHE A 94 -4.31 8.40 -23.08
N TRP A 95 -5.55 7.92 -23.15
CA TRP A 95 -6.46 7.92 -22.01
C TRP A 95 -6.89 6.52 -21.61
N LEU A 96 -7.62 5.81 -22.48
CA LEU A 96 -8.27 4.55 -22.10
C LEU A 96 -7.25 3.45 -21.81
N VAL A 97 -6.24 3.25 -22.66
CA VAL A 97 -5.21 2.22 -22.47
C VAL A 97 -4.41 2.46 -21.19
N PRO A 98 -3.82 3.65 -20.92
CA PRO A 98 -3.11 3.93 -19.67
C PRO A 98 -3.99 3.77 -18.43
N TYR A 99 -5.26 4.18 -18.51
CA TYR A 99 -6.23 4.03 -17.42
C TYR A 99 -6.52 2.57 -17.10
N LEU A 100 -6.63 1.71 -18.11
CA LEU A 100 -6.89 0.28 -17.93
C LEU A 100 -5.63 -0.53 -17.63
N THR A 101 -4.44 -0.02 -17.94
CA THR A 101 -3.19 -0.78 -17.77
C THR A 101 -2.33 -0.18 -16.67
N ALA A 102 -1.55 0.86 -16.98
CA ALA A 102 -0.57 1.45 -16.09
C ALA A 102 -1.19 1.95 -14.78
N PHE A 103 -2.33 2.65 -14.84
CA PHE A 103 -3.01 3.16 -13.64
C PHE A 103 -3.42 2.03 -12.69
N GLN A 104 -3.83 0.88 -13.23
CA GLN A 104 -4.23 -0.28 -12.42
C GLN A 104 -3.05 -0.91 -11.71
N VAL A 105 -1.94 -1.11 -12.43
CA VAL A 105 -0.72 -1.70 -11.87
C VAL A 105 -0.10 -0.77 -10.84
N ILE A 106 0.00 0.54 -11.15
CA ILE A 106 0.56 1.54 -10.24
C ILE A 106 -0.31 1.67 -8.98
N GLY A 107 -1.63 1.77 -9.14
CA GLY A 107 -2.56 1.88 -8.02
C GLY A 107 -2.48 0.66 -7.09
N TRP A 108 -2.50 -0.54 -7.68
CA TRP A 108 -2.35 -1.78 -6.91
C TRP A 108 -0.99 -1.87 -6.19
N LEU A 109 0.11 -1.52 -6.86
CA LEU A 109 1.43 -1.50 -6.25
C LEU A 109 1.51 -0.51 -5.09
N SER A 110 0.95 0.70 -5.24
CA SER A 110 0.90 1.70 -4.19
C SER A 110 0.15 1.17 -2.97
N GLU A 111 -1.07 0.69 -3.18
CA GLU A 111 -1.93 0.17 -2.13
C GLU A 111 -1.27 -0.97 -1.36
N VAL A 112 -0.78 -1.99 -2.08
CA VAL A 112 -0.09 -3.14 -1.46
C VAL A 112 1.14 -2.66 -0.71
N SER A 113 1.87 -1.69 -1.27
CA SER A 113 3.06 -1.17 -0.62
C SER A 113 2.78 -0.41 0.68
N GLU A 114 1.59 0.20 0.80
CA GLU A 114 1.21 1.07 1.92
C GLU A 114 0.45 0.31 3.01
N HIS A 115 -0.34 -0.69 2.64
CA HIS A 115 -1.31 -1.30 3.54
C HIS A 115 -1.14 -2.81 3.75
N PHE A 116 -0.27 -3.50 2.99
CA PHE A 116 -0.14 -4.95 3.11
C PHE A 116 0.19 -5.40 4.53
N GLY A 117 -0.61 -6.33 5.07
CA GLY A 117 -0.40 -6.92 6.40
C GLY A 117 -0.84 -6.05 7.58
N LEU A 118 -1.41 -4.86 7.31
CA LEU A 118 -1.85 -3.90 8.32
C LEU A 118 -3.38 -3.83 8.43
N PHE A 119 -4.10 -3.93 7.31
CA PHE A 119 -5.57 -3.93 7.33
C PHE A 119 -6.15 -5.09 8.16
N GLY A 120 -7.17 -4.80 8.98
CA GLY A 120 -7.92 -5.79 9.75
C GLY A 120 -7.21 -6.40 10.97
N ARG A 121 -5.94 -6.06 11.22
CA ARG A 121 -5.17 -6.54 12.38
C ARG A 121 -4.83 -5.44 13.37
N GLU A 122 -4.60 -4.24 12.85
CA GLU A 122 -4.20 -3.08 13.62
C GLU A 122 -5.37 -2.10 13.70
N GLN A 123 -5.75 -1.71 14.91
CA GLN A 123 -6.81 -0.72 15.17
C GLN A 123 -6.21 0.67 15.43
N GLU A 124 -4.91 0.73 15.63
CA GLU A 124 -4.17 1.96 15.93
C GLU A 124 -3.85 2.72 14.64
N ALA A 125 -4.18 4.02 14.61
CA ALA A 125 -4.02 4.87 13.43
C ALA A 125 -2.56 4.92 12.90
N LEU A 126 -1.57 4.72 13.77
CA LEU A 126 -0.15 4.66 13.37
C LEU A 126 0.22 3.38 12.61
N ARG A 127 -0.63 2.35 12.69
CA ARG A 127 -0.33 0.98 12.21
C ARG A 127 -1.29 0.50 11.11
N ILE A 128 -2.27 1.30 10.68
CA ILE A 128 -3.17 0.95 9.56
C ILE A 128 -2.53 1.13 8.17
N THR A 129 -1.46 1.91 8.09
CA THR A 129 -0.72 2.20 6.85
C THR A 129 0.75 2.51 7.17
N ARG A 130 1.59 2.81 6.18
CA ARG A 130 3.00 3.16 6.36
C ARG A 130 3.48 4.25 5.41
N ASN A 131 4.52 4.97 5.81
CA ASN A 131 5.34 5.71 4.87
C ASN A 131 6.33 4.77 4.15
N ARG A 132 6.77 5.19 2.97
CA ARG A 132 7.75 4.53 2.12
C ARG A 132 8.91 5.49 1.83
N PHE A 133 10.11 4.94 1.73
CA PHE A 133 11.33 5.69 1.42
C PHE A 133 11.99 5.12 0.16
N PRO A 134 11.36 5.32 -1.02
CA PRO A 134 11.85 4.79 -2.28
C PRO A 134 13.16 5.43 -2.75
N SER A 135 13.92 4.68 -3.55
CA SER A 135 15.00 5.22 -4.37
C SER A 135 14.47 6.25 -5.40
N TRP A 136 15.37 7.01 -6.02
CA TRP A 136 15.00 8.04 -6.99
C TRP A 136 14.16 7.52 -8.17
N TRP A 137 14.45 6.30 -8.64
CA TRP A 137 13.75 5.70 -9.79
C TRP A 137 12.35 5.21 -9.40
N GLU A 138 12.19 4.62 -8.22
CA GLU A 138 10.85 4.24 -7.71
C GLU A 138 10.00 5.48 -7.48
N ARG A 139 10.59 6.53 -6.90
CA ARG A 139 9.90 7.79 -6.61
C ARG A 139 9.36 8.47 -7.88
N LEU A 140 10.03 8.28 -9.03
CA LEU A 140 9.58 8.82 -10.31
C LEU A 140 8.24 8.22 -10.76
N PHE A 141 8.02 6.93 -10.50
CA PHE A 141 6.81 6.22 -10.92
C PHE A 141 5.76 6.12 -9.81
N ILE A 142 6.18 5.84 -8.58
CA ILE A 142 5.33 5.54 -7.42
C ILE A 142 5.92 6.23 -6.17
N GLY A 143 5.55 7.50 -5.99
CA GLY A 143 6.08 8.37 -4.93
C GLY A 143 6.08 9.87 -5.26
N MET A 144 5.46 10.26 -6.38
CA MET A 144 5.29 11.66 -6.77
C MET A 144 4.37 12.41 -5.79
N HIS A 145 4.52 13.73 -5.70
CA HIS A 145 3.67 14.60 -4.86
C HIS A 145 3.53 14.13 -3.40
N GLY A 146 4.60 13.59 -2.79
CA GLY A 146 4.58 13.19 -1.38
C GLY A 146 3.77 11.92 -1.09
N ASP A 147 3.34 11.19 -2.12
CA ASP A 147 2.65 9.90 -2.01
C ASP A 147 3.42 8.88 -1.15
N ASN A 148 4.76 8.96 -1.18
CA ASN A 148 5.61 8.12 -0.34
C ASN A 148 5.43 8.39 1.17
N LEU A 149 4.82 9.51 1.58
CA LEU A 149 4.50 9.85 2.97
C LEU A 149 3.03 9.55 3.31
N HIS A 150 2.55 8.38 2.91
CA HIS A 150 1.16 7.97 3.03
C HIS A 150 0.63 7.95 4.47
N LEU A 151 1.39 7.40 5.43
CA LEU A 151 1.01 7.45 6.85
C LEU A 151 0.86 8.88 7.36
N THR A 152 1.81 9.75 7.00
CA THR A 152 1.75 11.18 7.34
C THR A 152 0.47 11.81 6.81
N HIS A 153 0.11 11.48 5.57
CA HIS A 153 -1.10 11.97 4.93
C HIS A 153 -2.36 11.46 5.62
N HIS A 154 -2.40 10.19 6.02
CA HIS A 154 -3.56 9.64 6.75
C HIS A 154 -3.76 10.28 8.12
N LEU A 155 -2.68 10.52 8.86
CA LEU A 155 -2.78 11.20 10.16
C LEU A 155 -3.26 12.65 10.02
N PHE A 156 -2.85 13.34 8.95
CA PHE A 156 -3.14 14.75 8.73
C PHE A 156 -3.50 15.06 7.27
N ALA A 157 -4.64 14.52 6.81
CA ALA A 157 -5.08 14.63 5.41
C ALA A 157 -5.32 16.06 4.92
N GLY A 158 -5.50 17.02 5.84
CA GLY A 158 -5.64 18.44 5.53
C GLY A 158 -4.31 19.14 5.18
N ILE A 159 -3.17 18.50 5.41
CA ILE A 159 -1.86 19.07 5.05
C ILE A 159 -1.64 18.91 3.54
N PRO A 160 -1.43 20.01 2.79
CA PRO A 160 -1.17 19.91 1.38
C PRO A 160 0.18 19.25 1.10
N TYR A 161 0.31 18.57 -0.04
CA TYR A 161 1.45 17.70 -0.31
C TYR A 161 2.82 18.39 -0.24
N TRP A 162 2.91 19.68 -0.61
CA TRP A 162 4.15 20.45 -0.55
C TRP A 162 4.65 20.68 0.89
N ASN A 163 3.78 20.57 1.89
CA ASN A 163 4.13 20.66 3.31
C ASN A 163 4.27 19.30 4.00
N LEU A 164 4.01 18.19 3.29
CA LEU A 164 3.96 16.86 3.89
C LEU A 164 5.33 16.40 4.42
N HIS A 165 6.41 16.76 3.73
CA HIS A 165 7.77 16.50 4.21
C HIS A 165 8.07 17.26 5.52
N LYS A 166 7.62 18.51 5.64
CA LYS A 166 7.77 19.29 6.87
C LYS A 166 6.96 18.67 8.01
N ALA A 167 5.73 18.24 7.74
CA ALA A 167 4.90 17.54 8.70
C ALA A 167 5.57 16.24 9.18
N HIS A 168 6.08 15.43 8.26
CA HIS A 168 6.82 14.22 8.57
C HIS A 168 8.02 14.50 9.48
N SER A 169 8.84 15.53 9.17
CA SER A 169 9.98 15.90 10.01
C SER A 169 9.60 16.33 11.42
N ILE A 170 8.43 16.97 11.61
CA ILE A 170 7.92 17.33 12.93
C ILE A 170 7.45 16.08 13.67
N LEU A 171 6.70 15.20 12.99
CA LEU A 171 6.17 13.98 13.58
C LEU A 171 7.27 12.99 13.99
N LEU A 172 8.44 13.01 13.36
CA LEU A 172 9.59 12.21 13.80
C LEU A 172 10.10 12.57 15.22
N GLN A 173 9.64 13.67 15.82
CA GLN A 173 9.92 14.00 17.22
C GLN A 173 9.08 13.17 18.19
N ASP A 174 7.96 12.60 17.72
CA ASP A 174 7.15 11.65 18.47
C ASP A 174 7.79 10.24 18.39
N PRO A 175 8.09 9.59 19.53
CA PRO A 175 8.75 8.29 19.54
C PRO A 175 7.97 7.18 18.83
N ASP A 176 6.64 7.15 18.96
CA ASP A 176 5.80 6.09 18.40
C ASP A 176 5.72 6.25 16.87
N TYR A 177 5.59 7.48 16.40
CA TYR A 177 5.66 7.77 14.98
C TYR A 177 7.05 7.47 14.41
N ALA A 178 8.13 7.84 15.12
CA ALA A 178 9.49 7.53 14.71
C ALA A 178 9.69 6.02 14.56
N GLU A 179 9.23 5.23 15.53
CA GLU A 179 9.27 3.77 15.50
C GLU A 179 8.53 3.19 14.29
N ALA A 180 7.32 3.69 13.99
CA ALA A 180 6.53 3.25 12.85
C ALA A 180 7.26 3.44 11.50
N ASN A 181 8.20 4.39 11.43
CA ASN A 181 9.00 4.72 10.26
C ASN A 181 10.38 4.03 10.23
N LEU A 182 10.79 3.36 11.31
CA LEU A 182 12.08 2.67 11.37
C LEU A 182 12.15 1.51 10.36
N ALA A 183 13.34 1.34 9.79
CA ALA A 183 13.68 0.28 8.85
C ALA A 183 12.74 0.15 7.63
N LYS A 184 11.98 1.20 7.28
CA LYS A 184 11.14 1.21 6.07
C LYS A 184 11.96 1.61 4.83
N GLY A 185 11.84 0.84 3.77
CA GLY A 185 12.42 1.14 2.45
C GLY A 185 11.35 1.61 1.45
N GLY A 186 11.67 1.50 0.17
CA GLY A 186 10.71 1.63 -0.91
C GLY A 186 9.91 0.35 -1.16
N ILE A 187 9.32 0.24 -2.34
CA ILE A 187 8.55 -0.96 -2.73
C ILE A 187 9.51 -2.13 -2.93
N ILE A 188 10.55 -1.92 -3.74
CA ILE A 188 11.59 -2.91 -4.06
C ILE A 188 12.93 -2.49 -3.45
N SER A 189 13.16 -1.18 -3.39
CA SER A 189 14.39 -0.57 -2.92
C SER A 189 14.50 -0.65 -1.40
N GLY A 190 15.71 -0.98 -0.94
CA GLY A 190 16.09 -1.01 0.46
C GLY A 190 17.59 -0.75 0.59
N ARG A 191 18.00 -0.13 1.69
CA ARG A 191 19.40 0.06 2.09
C ARG A 191 19.80 -1.03 3.10
N ARG A 192 21.05 -1.04 3.57
CA ARG A 192 21.56 -2.08 4.50
C ARG A 192 20.74 -2.21 5.78
N ASP A 193 20.16 -1.10 6.24
CA ASP A 193 19.41 -0.90 7.47
C ASP A 193 17.88 -0.82 7.26
N THR A 194 17.41 -0.85 6.01
CA THR A 194 15.98 -0.74 5.69
C THR A 194 15.48 -1.93 4.87
N GLN A 195 14.22 -2.25 5.04
CA GLN A 195 13.57 -3.34 4.32
C GLN A 195 12.54 -2.78 3.32
N SER A 196 12.70 -3.14 2.06
CA SER A 196 11.67 -2.91 1.03
C SER A 196 10.37 -3.62 1.40
N VAL A 197 9.24 -3.11 0.95
CA VAL A 197 7.94 -3.74 1.21
C VAL A 197 7.88 -5.17 0.66
N MET A 198 8.38 -5.42 -0.56
CA MET A 198 8.40 -6.77 -1.12
C MET A 198 9.18 -7.77 -0.26
N ARG A 199 10.33 -7.36 0.29
CA ARG A 199 11.10 -8.21 1.23
C ARG A 199 10.34 -8.50 2.52
N GLN A 200 9.60 -7.53 3.05
CA GLN A 200 8.73 -7.71 4.21
C GLN A 200 7.58 -8.68 3.91
N ILE A 201 6.93 -8.54 2.75
CA ILE A 201 5.86 -9.43 2.30
C ILE A 201 6.36 -10.88 2.21
N LEU A 202 7.48 -11.09 1.52
CA LEU A 202 8.06 -12.41 1.32
C LEU A 202 8.55 -13.05 2.63
N SER A 203 9.05 -12.25 3.58
CA SER A 203 9.49 -12.76 4.88
C SER A 203 8.30 -13.20 5.75
N ILE A 204 7.20 -12.44 5.75
CA ILE A 204 5.95 -12.80 6.43
C ILE A 204 5.44 -14.16 5.93
N TYR A 205 5.37 -14.35 4.61
CA TYR A 205 4.96 -15.64 4.04
C TYR A 205 5.93 -16.78 4.37
N ARG A 206 7.24 -16.51 4.38
CA ARG A 206 8.24 -17.52 4.78
C ARG A 206 8.05 -17.98 6.23
N LEU A 207 7.70 -17.06 7.14
CA LEU A 207 7.43 -17.37 8.54
C LEU A 207 6.12 -18.15 8.71
N LYS A 208 5.06 -17.78 7.97
CA LYS A 208 3.77 -18.50 7.98
C LYS A 208 3.93 -19.95 7.54
N ASN A 209 4.64 -20.21 6.43
CA ASN A 209 4.92 -21.56 5.95
C ASN A 209 5.74 -22.41 6.94
N ARG A 210 6.66 -21.80 7.70
CA ARG A 210 7.41 -22.52 8.75
C ARG A 210 6.53 -22.97 9.91
N ARG A 211 5.52 -22.18 10.29
CA ARG A 211 4.57 -22.53 11.35
C ARG A 211 3.56 -23.60 10.92
N HIS A 212 3.35 -23.80 9.63
CA HIS A 212 2.46 -24.84 9.08
C HIS A 212 3.19 -26.12 8.66
N SER A 213 4.52 -26.17 8.78
CA SER A 213 5.27 -27.41 8.55
C SER A 213 5.08 -28.36 9.76
N PRO A 214 4.76 -29.65 9.57
CA PRO A 214 4.60 -30.62 10.67
C PRO A 214 5.90 -30.88 11.46
N TYR A 215 7.02 -30.28 11.04
CA TYR A 215 8.33 -30.32 11.71
C TYR A 215 8.83 -28.94 12.17
N GLY A 216 7.97 -27.91 12.19
CA GLY A 216 8.36 -26.55 12.55
C GLY A 216 8.64 -26.37 14.05
N THR A 217 9.91 -26.46 14.44
CA THR A 217 10.39 -25.97 15.75
C THR A 217 10.13 -24.46 15.83
N ALA A 218 9.35 -24.03 16.81
CA ALA A 218 9.13 -22.61 17.09
C ALA A 218 10.50 -21.94 17.37
N PRO A 219 10.84 -20.80 16.73
CA PRO A 219 12.00 -20.04 17.15
C PRO A 219 11.67 -19.43 18.52
N GLN A 220 12.35 -19.91 19.56
CA GLN A 220 12.41 -19.19 20.82
C GLN A 220 12.90 -17.77 20.54
N THR A 221 12.13 -16.82 21.05
CA THR A 221 12.33 -15.38 20.94
C THR A 221 13.76 -15.00 21.27
N LEU A 222 14.42 -14.30 20.34
CA LEU A 222 15.74 -13.67 20.46
C LEU A 222 15.82 -12.56 21.53
N CYS A 223 14.80 -12.44 22.41
CA CYS A 223 14.70 -11.44 23.46
C CYS A 223 15.17 -11.95 24.83
N GLU A 224 15.33 -13.27 25.03
CA GLU A 224 15.71 -13.83 26.35
C GLU A 224 17.21 -14.07 26.54
N GLN A 225 18.02 -14.04 25.49
CA GLN A 225 19.47 -14.25 25.63
C GLN A 225 20.22 -13.02 26.15
N SER A 226 19.70 -11.80 25.92
CA SER A 226 20.31 -10.58 26.50
C SER A 226 20.05 -10.42 28.01
N ALA A 227 19.03 -11.07 28.56
CA ALA A 227 18.65 -10.95 29.98
C ALA A 227 19.37 -11.95 30.89
N ARG A 228 19.92 -13.04 30.33
CA ARG A 228 20.65 -14.05 31.12
C ARG A 228 22.15 -13.82 31.20
N GLU A 229 22.76 -13.12 30.24
CA GLU A 229 24.20 -12.79 30.30
C GLU A 229 24.51 -11.58 31.21
N GLY A 230 23.52 -10.74 31.53
CA GLY A 230 23.68 -9.59 32.44
C GLY A 230 23.57 -9.90 33.94
N THR A 231 23.15 -11.11 34.33
CA THR A 231 22.83 -11.44 35.74
C THR A 231 23.86 -12.39 36.39
N GLN A 232 24.92 -12.81 35.68
CA GLN A 232 25.95 -13.71 36.22
C GLN A 232 27.32 -13.04 36.50
N ALA A 233 27.45 -11.72 36.36
CA ALA A 233 28.75 -11.04 36.51
C ALA A 233 28.95 -10.25 37.82
N THR A 234 28.05 -10.35 38.82
CA THR A 234 28.26 -9.69 40.12
C THR A 234 27.82 -10.60 41.27
N ASN A 235 28.69 -11.51 41.70
CA ASN A 235 28.75 -12.00 43.09
C ASN A 235 29.95 -12.94 43.23
N GLY A 236 31.07 -12.39 43.70
CA GLY A 236 32.21 -13.18 44.12
C GLY A 236 33.52 -12.41 44.01
N ASP A 237 33.78 -11.47 44.92
CA ASP A 237 34.99 -11.51 45.76
C ASP A 237 34.91 -10.39 46.81
N ASP A 238 35.27 -10.74 48.05
CA ASP A 238 35.92 -9.89 49.06
C ASP A 238 35.75 -10.54 50.44
N ARG A 239 36.81 -11.28 50.81
CA ARG A 239 37.24 -11.52 52.18
C ARG A 239 38.22 -10.43 52.60
#